data_AF-A0A6A7L8Q1-F1
#
_entry.id   AF-A0A6A7L8Q1-F1
#
_cell.length_a   1.000
_cell.length_b   1.000
_cell.length_c   1.000
_cell.angle_alpha   90.00
_cell.angle_beta   90.00
_cell.angle_gamma   90.00
#
_symmetry.space_group_name_H-M   'P 1'
#
loop_
_entity.id
_entity.type
_entity.pdbx_description
1 polymer ?
#
loop_
_entity_poly.entity_id
_entity_poly.type
_entity_poly.pdbx_seq_one_letter_code
_entity_poly.pdbx_strand_id
1 'polypeptide(L)'
;MSHCARSSLAGFGVLALVGLGPVLAARGQEPQAEPRELRVMTYNIKHGQTNLECEQPQPIPGELPFPDCGLDLQASIDVMRAHGADIIGVQEVDRFWARSAFVDEPAAIAAGLGMEHQCYAANLDHAPDSHSDVPHQYGTVIVSRFPILDCSNTLLPRTGNNEQRGLTLAVINVNGVPLQFYNTHLHHTAAPDRGLQTEEIGDIMDVAPAGSKVLMGDFNAIPTAPEMAPILARFLDTWAVAGIPTPDNP
;
A
#
# COMPACT_ATOMS: atom_id res chain seq x y z
N MET A 1 -20.53 12.34 57.59
CA MET A 1 -20.46 10.94 57.16
C MET A 1 -19.67 10.93 55.84
N SER A 2 -18.36 11.24 55.80
CA SER A 2 -17.17 10.43 56.20
C SER A 2 -17.08 9.12 55.38
N HIS A 3 -16.03 8.68 54.68
CA HIS A 3 -14.74 9.15 54.09
C HIS A 3 -14.28 7.98 53.16
N CYS A 4 -13.81 8.19 51.92
CA CYS A 4 -12.42 8.09 51.40
C CYS A 4 -11.60 6.80 51.72
N ALA A 5 -11.07 6.10 50.70
CA ALA A 5 -9.67 5.59 50.58
C ALA A 5 -9.39 4.79 49.28
N ARG A 6 -8.14 4.87 48.78
CA ARG A 6 -7.54 4.20 47.60
C ARG A 6 -6.49 3.13 48.02
N SER A 7 -6.16 2.24 47.07
CA SER A 7 -4.83 1.68 46.73
C SER A 7 -4.38 0.29 47.23
N SER A 8 -3.62 -0.32 46.30
CA SER A 8 -2.99 -1.62 46.07
C SER A 8 -2.02 -2.17 47.13
N LEU A 9 -1.89 -3.51 47.22
CA LEU A 9 -0.59 -4.20 47.39
C LEU A 9 -0.66 -5.72 47.11
N ALA A 10 0.50 -6.26 46.72
CA ALA A 10 0.75 -7.56 46.11
C ALA A 10 1.13 -8.68 47.11
N GLY A 11 1.04 -9.93 46.65
CA GLY A 11 2.03 -10.98 47.00
C GLY A 11 1.66 -12.06 48.01
N PHE A 12 1.71 -13.31 47.51
CA PHE A 12 2.03 -14.60 48.15
C PHE A 12 1.10 -15.26 49.21
N GLY A 13 0.33 -16.26 48.74
CA GLY A 13 0.35 -17.66 49.20
C GLY A 13 -0.19 -18.05 50.58
N VAL A 14 -1.29 -18.81 50.63
CA VAL A 14 -1.35 -20.28 50.90
C VAL A 14 -2.80 -20.72 51.14
N LEU A 15 -3.24 -21.62 50.25
CA LEU A 15 -4.12 -22.78 50.40
C LEU A 15 -5.36 -22.74 51.33
N ALA A 16 -6.54 -22.73 50.71
CA ALA A 16 -7.69 -23.50 51.19
C ALA A 16 -8.31 -24.25 50.00
N LEU A 17 -8.20 -25.58 50.02
CA LEU A 17 -8.83 -26.48 49.06
C LEU A 17 -10.31 -26.66 49.44
N VAL A 18 -11.21 -26.18 48.59
CA VAL A 18 -12.56 -26.73 48.45
C VAL A 18 -12.76 -26.99 46.97
N GLY A 19 -12.75 -28.27 46.60
CA GLY A 19 -13.03 -28.71 45.25
C GLY A 19 -14.52 -28.61 44.95
N LEU A 20 -14.85 -28.05 43.78
CA LEU A 20 -16.09 -28.29 43.03
C LEU A 20 -15.84 -27.87 41.56
N GLY A 21 -15.60 -28.88 40.72
CA GLY A 21 -15.79 -28.88 39.26
C GLY A 21 -14.74 -28.14 38.39
N PRO A 22 -14.37 -28.69 37.22
CA PRO A 22 -13.73 -27.88 36.19
C PRO A 22 -14.79 -26.91 35.65
N VAL A 23 -14.77 -25.66 36.11
CA VAL A 23 -15.35 -24.58 35.31
C VAL A 23 -14.36 -24.37 34.17
N LEU A 24 -14.57 -25.08 33.07
CA LEU A 24 -14.14 -24.61 31.76
C LEU A 24 -14.83 -23.26 31.58
N ALA A 25 -14.15 -22.19 32.01
CA ALA A 25 -14.42 -20.88 31.48
C ALA A 25 -14.16 -21.03 29.99
N ALA A 26 -15.23 -21.19 29.22
CA ALA A 26 -15.19 -20.85 27.81
C ALA A 26 -14.54 -19.48 27.79
N ARG A 27 -13.32 -19.39 27.23
CA ARG A 27 -12.81 -18.11 26.77
C ARG A 27 -13.89 -17.63 25.82
N GLY A 28 -14.75 -16.74 26.31
CA GLY A 28 -15.67 -16.02 25.46
C GLY A 28 -14.78 -15.43 24.39
N GLN A 29 -15.00 -15.86 23.15
CA GLN A 29 -14.42 -15.21 22.00
C GLN A 29 -14.70 -13.73 22.23
N GLU A 30 -13.64 -12.92 22.37
CA GLU A 30 -13.82 -11.47 22.41
C GLU A 30 -14.78 -11.15 21.26
N PRO A 31 -15.84 -10.36 21.50
CA PRO A 31 -16.86 -10.12 20.50
C PRO A 31 -16.16 -9.68 19.23
N GLN A 32 -16.14 -10.57 18.24
CA GLN A 32 -15.52 -10.32 16.96
C GLN A 32 -16.26 -9.12 16.41
N ALA A 33 -15.55 -8.00 16.25
CA ALA A 33 -16.16 -6.78 15.73
C ALA A 33 -16.94 -7.14 14.47
N GLU A 34 -18.17 -6.63 14.35
CA GLU A 34 -19.02 -6.84 13.17
C GLU A 34 -18.17 -6.65 11.90
N PRO A 35 -18.29 -7.56 10.90
CA PRO A 35 -17.54 -7.46 9.65
C PRO A 35 -17.70 -6.05 9.07
N ARG A 36 -16.56 -5.38 8.85
CA ARG A 36 -16.53 -4.02 8.30
C ARG A 36 -16.26 -4.15 6.81
N GLU A 37 -17.19 -3.66 6.00
CA GLU A 37 -16.94 -3.48 4.56
C GLU A 37 -15.86 -2.42 4.40
N LEU A 38 -14.81 -2.76 3.64
CA LEU A 38 -13.72 -1.87 3.30
C LEU A 38 -13.54 -1.92 1.80
N ARG A 39 -13.68 -0.78 1.13
CA ARG A 39 -13.47 -0.70 -0.32
C ARG A 39 -12.04 -0.29 -0.58
N VAL A 40 -11.33 -1.08 -1.36
CA VAL A 40 -9.92 -0.84 -1.66
C VAL A 40 -9.72 -0.85 -3.17
N MET A 41 -8.77 -0.06 -3.66
CA MET A 41 -8.46 0.04 -5.10
C MET A 41 -6.95 0.03 -5.29
N THR A 42 -6.48 -0.64 -6.34
CA THR A 42 -5.10 -0.50 -6.84
C THR A 42 -5.12 0.12 -8.21
N TYR A 43 -4.21 1.05 -8.49
CA TYR A 43 -4.16 1.69 -9.81
C TYR A 43 -2.75 2.14 -10.18
N ASN A 44 -2.23 1.61 -11.28
CA ASN A 44 -1.04 2.12 -11.94
C ASN A 44 -1.47 3.29 -12.85
N ILE A 45 -1.01 4.50 -12.53
CA ILE A 45 -1.42 5.73 -13.23
C ILE A 45 -0.45 6.15 -14.33
N LYS A 46 0.64 5.40 -14.54
CA LYS A 46 1.70 5.74 -15.50
C LYS A 46 2.09 7.23 -15.40
N HIS A 47 2.44 7.68 -14.19
CA HIS A 47 2.82 9.07 -13.85
C HIS A 47 1.87 10.12 -14.47
N GLY A 48 0.56 9.85 -14.41
CA GLY A 48 -0.49 10.74 -14.90
C GLY A 48 -0.73 10.73 -16.40
N GLN A 49 -0.14 9.81 -17.17
CA GLN A 49 -0.34 9.73 -18.62
C GLN A 49 -1.62 8.96 -18.97
N THR A 50 -2.43 9.51 -19.88
CA THR A 50 -3.62 8.84 -20.42
C THR A 50 -3.29 7.97 -21.63
N ASN A 51 -4.25 7.12 -22.03
CA ASN A 51 -4.14 6.33 -23.27
C ASN A 51 -4.54 7.11 -24.53
N LEU A 52 -4.73 8.43 -24.44
CA LEU A 52 -5.06 9.23 -25.62
C LEU A 52 -3.86 9.26 -26.56
N GLU A 53 -4.13 9.11 -27.86
CA GLU A 53 -3.10 9.29 -28.87
C GLU A 53 -2.54 10.71 -28.78
N CYS A 54 -1.21 10.80 -28.67
CA CYS A 54 -0.49 12.05 -28.59
C CYS A 54 0.88 11.90 -29.23
N GLU A 55 1.45 13.01 -29.66
CA GLU A 55 2.80 13.06 -30.22
C GLU A 55 3.76 13.66 -29.19
N GLN A 56 4.77 12.90 -28.77
CA GLN A 56 5.80 13.38 -27.86
C GLN A 56 6.68 14.40 -28.59
N PRO A 57 6.86 15.62 -28.03
CA PRO A 57 7.81 16.58 -28.58
C PRO A 57 9.22 16.00 -28.67
N GLN A 58 9.94 16.33 -29.76
CA GLN A 58 11.33 15.90 -29.92
C GLN A 58 12.21 16.53 -28.84
N PRO A 59 13.08 15.76 -28.16
CA PRO A 59 14.01 16.29 -27.17
C PRO A 59 14.92 17.37 -27.76
N ILE A 60 15.16 18.44 -26.99
CA ILE A 60 16.15 19.47 -27.34
C ILE A 60 17.47 19.13 -26.61
N PRO A 61 18.60 18.95 -27.32
CA PRO A 61 19.86 18.61 -26.67
C PRO A 61 20.27 19.65 -25.63
N GLY A 62 20.52 19.20 -24.39
CA GLY A 62 20.93 20.05 -23.27
C GLY A 62 19.79 20.73 -22.52
N GLU A 63 18.53 20.52 -22.92
CA GLU A 63 17.34 20.93 -22.17
C GLU A 63 16.74 19.72 -21.42
N LEU A 64 15.95 20.00 -20.39
CA LEU A 64 15.18 18.97 -19.69
C LEU A 64 14.14 18.35 -20.63
N PRO A 65 13.72 17.10 -20.36
CA PRO A 65 12.61 16.48 -21.08
C PRO A 65 11.36 17.36 -21.02
N PHE A 66 10.64 17.43 -22.13
CA PHE A 66 9.26 17.89 -22.10
C PHE A 66 8.44 16.98 -21.19
N PRO A 67 7.37 17.49 -20.55
CA PRO A 67 6.34 16.63 -20.00
C PRO A 67 5.89 15.61 -21.04
N ASP A 68 5.57 14.41 -20.58
CA ASP A 68 5.05 13.37 -21.45
C ASP A 68 3.74 13.84 -22.07
N CYS A 69 3.55 13.57 -23.35
CA CYS A 69 2.34 13.92 -24.05
C CYS A 69 1.17 13.12 -23.44
N GLY A 70 -0.04 13.68 -23.50
CA GLY A 70 -1.22 13.02 -22.95
C GLY A 70 -1.25 12.97 -21.41
N LEU A 71 -0.38 13.75 -20.74
CA LEU A 71 -0.43 13.94 -19.29
C LEU A 71 -1.76 14.60 -18.88
N ASP A 72 -2.53 13.89 -18.08
CA ASP A 72 -3.76 14.35 -17.45
C ASP A 72 -3.97 13.57 -16.13
N LEU A 73 -3.23 13.97 -15.09
CA LEU A 73 -3.37 13.40 -13.75
C LEU A 73 -4.80 13.54 -13.21
N GLN A 74 -5.54 14.56 -13.65
CA GLN A 74 -6.92 14.77 -13.21
C GLN A 74 -7.83 13.65 -13.72
N ALA A 75 -7.62 13.15 -14.94
CA ALA A 75 -8.34 11.98 -15.45
C ALA A 75 -8.14 10.74 -14.56
N SER A 76 -6.91 10.45 -14.11
CA SER A 76 -6.63 9.35 -13.19
C SER A 76 -7.33 9.55 -11.83
N ILE A 77 -7.32 10.77 -11.31
CA ILE A 77 -8.02 11.13 -10.07
C ILE A 77 -9.53 10.94 -10.21
N ASP A 78 -10.11 11.32 -11.35
CA ASP A 78 -11.54 11.20 -11.61
C ASP A 78 -11.98 9.75 -11.70
N VAL A 79 -11.16 8.86 -12.30
CA VAL A 79 -11.38 7.41 -12.28
C VAL A 79 -11.40 6.90 -10.84
N MET A 80 -10.36 7.20 -10.04
CA MET A 80 -10.29 6.77 -8.65
C MET A 80 -11.48 7.28 -7.82
N ARG A 81 -11.91 8.53 -8.04
CA ARG A 81 -13.06 9.12 -7.36
C ARG A 81 -14.36 8.41 -7.72
N ALA A 82 -14.54 8.01 -8.99
CA ALA A 82 -15.74 7.33 -9.47
C ALA A 82 -15.96 5.96 -8.80
N HIS A 83 -14.88 5.28 -8.39
CA HIS A 83 -14.96 3.98 -7.70
C HIS A 83 -15.19 4.09 -6.19
N GLY A 84 -15.02 5.27 -5.58
CA GLY A 84 -15.39 5.52 -4.18
C GLY A 84 -14.68 4.62 -3.16
N ALA A 85 -13.43 4.24 -3.43
CA ALA A 85 -12.62 3.43 -2.52
C ALA A 85 -12.27 4.18 -1.22
N ASP A 86 -12.09 3.44 -0.13
CA ASP A 86 -11.67 3.99 1.16
C ASP A 86 -10.16 4.09 1.32
N ILE A 87 -9.43 3.18 0.66
CA ILE A 87 -7.97 3.14 0.63
C ILE A 87 -7.52 2.79 -0.79
N ILE A 88 -6.57 3.53 -1.33
CA ILE A 88 -6.07 3.36 -2.69
C ILE A 88 -4.56 3.18 -2.68
N GLY A 89 -4.07 2.09 -3.27
CA GLY A 89 -2.66 1.90 -3.62
C GLY A 89 -2.40 2.35 -5.04
N VAL A 90 -1.56 3.37 -5.22
CA VAL A 90 -1.23 3.94 -6.53
C VAL A 90 0.22 3.62 -6.88
N GLN A 91 0.47 3.18 -8.12
CA GLN A 91 1.78 2.88 -8.66
C GLN A 91 2.16 3.86 -9.78
N GLU A 92 3.46 3.94 -10.06
CA GLU A 92 4.06 4.86 -11.04
C GLU A 92 3.80 6.32 -10.71
N VAL A 93 4.18 6.72 -9.49
CA VAL A 93 3.90 8.06 -8.97
C VAL A 93 5.20 8.85 -8.90
N ASP A 94 5.25 9.92 -9.68
CA ASP A 94 6.36 10.86 -9.71
C ASP A 94 6.22 11.95 -8.66
N ARG A 95 7.35 12.52 -8.25
CA ARG A 95 7.40 13.74 -7.47
C ARG A 95 8.48 14.66 -8.05
N PHE A 96 8.05 15.78 -8.60
CA PHE A 96 8.93 16.80 -9.21
C PHE A 96 9.75 16.29 -10.42
N TRP A 97 9.30 15.24 -11.11
CA TRP A 97 9.94 14.74 -12.32
C TRP A 97 9.53 15.58 -13.55
N ALA A 98 10.43 15.87 -14.49
CA ALA A 98 10.09 16.73 -15.63
C ALA A 98 8.99 16.13 -16.54
N ARG A 99 9.00 14.79 -16.72
CA ARG A 99 8.00 14.05 -17.53
C ARG A 99 6.57 14.20 -17.00
N SER A 100 6.40 14.42 -15.70
CA SER A 100 5.11 14.67 -15.02
C SER A 100 4.92 16.16 -14.71
N ALA A 101 5.55 17.04 -15.51
CA ALA A 101 5.46 18.49 -15.37
C ALA A 101 5.82 19.02 -13.97
N PHE A 102 6.76 18.35 -13.29
CA PHE A 102 7.24 18.67 -11.95
C PHE A 102 6.14 18.67 -10.88
N VAL A 103 5.05 17.92 -11.09
CA VAL A 103 3.96 17.84 -10.11
C VAL A 103 4.41 17.03 -8.89
N ASP A 104 3.97 17.45 -7.70
CA ASP A 104 3.98 16.59 -6.50
C ASP A 104 2.74 15.68 -6.59
N GLU A 105 2.83 14.60 -7.39
CA GLU A 105 1.67 13.76 -7.67
C GLU A 105 1.07 13.14 -6.42
N PRO A 106 1.82 12.67 -5.40
CA PRO A 106 1.24 12.21 -4.15
C PRO A 106 0.28 13.24 -3.55
N ALA A 107 0.78 14.47 -3.35
CA ALA A 107 -0.02 15.54 -2.77
C ALA A 107 -1.23 15.90 -3.65
N ALA A 108 -1.05 15.94 -4.97
CA ALA A 108 -2.13 16.23 -5.92
C ALA A 108 -3.22 15.14 -5.92
N ILE A 109 -2.83 13.86 -5.87
CA ILE A 109 -3.76 12.72 -5.79
C ILE A 109 -4.54 12.77 -4.49
N ALA A 110 -3.87 12.92 -3.34
CA ALA A 110 -4.53 12.97 -2.04
C ALA A 110 -5.53 14.14 -1.95
N ALA A 111 -5.12 15.33 -2.38
CA ALA A 111 -5.98 16.51 -2.44
C ALA A 111 -7.17 16.31 -3.41
N GLY A 112 -6.91 15.77 -4.61
CA GLY A 112 -7.93 15.49 -5.61
C GLY A 112 -8.97 14.47 -5.15
N LEU A 113 -8.57 13.49 -4.35
CA LEU A 113 -9.49 12.51 -3.76
C LEU A 113 -10.21 13.01 -2.52
N GLY A 114 -9.81 14.17 -1.96
CA GLY A 114 -10.33 14.66 -0.69
C GLY A 114 -9.95 13.75 0.49
N MET A 115 -8.78 13.11 0.42
CA MET A 115 -8.27 12.20 1.45
C MET A 115 -7.06 12.83 2.14
N GLU A 116 -7.12 12.98 3.46
CA GLU A 116 -6.12 13.73 4.22
C GLU A 116 -4.86 12.93 4.55
N HIS A 117 -4.88 11.60 4.37
CA HIS A 117 -3.77 10.73 4.76
C HIS A 117 -3.13 10.06 3.56
N GLN A 118 -1.83 10.25 3.42
CA GLN A 118 -1.02 9.58 2.40
C GLN A 118 0.29 9.03 2.97
N CYS A 119 0.73 7.90 2.43
CA CYS A 119 2.03 7.30 2.67
C CYS A 119 2.73 7.15 1.32
N TYR A 120 3.59 8.13 0.98
CA TYR A 120 4.42 8.08 -0.21
C TYR A 120 5.76 7.45 0.11
N ALA A 121 6.20 6.56 -0.78
CA ALA A 121 7.47 5.88 -0.69
C ALA A 121 8.22 5.99 -2.01
N ALA A 122 9.34 6.72 -1.97
CA ALA A 122 10.26 6.78 -3.10
C ALA A 122 11.01 5.45 -3.24
N ASN A 123 10.98 4.88 -4.44
CA ASN A 123 11.83 3.77 -4.85
C ASN A 123 13.07 4.27 -5.59
N LEU A 124 12.93 5.40 -6.29
CA LEU A 124 14.02 6.20 -6.84
C LEU A 124 14.01 7.56 -6.14
N ASP A 125 15.18 8.00 -5.68
CA ASP A 125 15.38 9.29 -5.00
C ASP A 125 16.63 9.94 -5.57
N HIS A 126 16.44 10.88 -6.49
CA HIS A 126 17.49 11.46 -7.30
C HIS A 126 17.77 12.91 -6.89
N ALA A 127 19.06 13.25 -6.84
CA ALA A 127 19.50 14.64 -6.93
C ALA A 127 19.16 15.20 -8.34
N PRO A 128 19.22 16.53 -8.55
CA PRO A 128 19.07 17.10 -9.89
C PRO A 128 19.96 16.40 -10.92
N ASP A 129 19.37 16.02 -12.05
CA ASP A 129 20.05 15.34 -13.16
C ASP A 129 19.36 15.66 -14.51
N SER A 130 19.61 14.86 -15.55
CA SER A 130 19.00 15.07 -16.87
C SER A 130 17.48 14.87 -16.91
N HIS A 131 16.86 14.34 -15.86
CA HIS A 131 15.42 14.07 -15.78
C HIS A 131 14.66 15.17 -15.03
N SER A 132 15.35 15.99 -14.23
CA SER A 132 14.79 17.16 -13.53
C SER A 132 15.92 18.03 -12.96
N ASP A 133 15.78 19.35 -12.99
CA ASP A 133 16.73 20.30 -12.40
C ASP A 133 16.56 20.49 -10.88
N VAL A 134 15.59 19.79 -10.29
CA VAL A 134 15.36 19.71 -8.85
C VAL A 134 15.48 18.26 -8.35
N PRO A 135 15.67 18.03 -7.04
CA PRO A 135 15.52 16.69 -6.49
C PRO A 135 14.15 16.13 -6.83
N HIS A 136 14.12 14.89 -7.30
CA HIS A 136 12.91 14.27 -7.84
C HIS A 136 12.88 12.79 -7.49
N GLN A 137 11.66 12.27 -7.37
CA GLN A 137 11.42 10.93 -6.84
C GLN A 137 10.41 10.19 -7.71
N TYR A 138 10.50 8.86 -7.70
CA TYR A 138 9.52 7.98 -8.31
C TYR A 138 9.23 6.81 -7.37
N GLY A 139 7.96 6.43 -7.25
CA GLY A 139 7.58 5.31 -6.41
C GLY A 139 6.08 5.05 -6.38
N THR A 140 5.59 4.78 -5.17
CA THR A 140 4.22 4.35 -4.90
C THR A 140 3.62 5.22 -3.79
N VAL A 141 2.32 5.47 -3.84
CA VAL A 141 1.59 6.13 -2.74
C VAL A 141 0.43 5.26 -2.28
N ILE A 142 0.19 5.21 -0.98
CA ILE A 142 -1.07 4.75 -0.40
C ILE A 142 -1.82 5.99 0.07
N VAL A 143 -3.06 6.15 -0.39
CA VAL A 143 -3.96 7.24 0.04
C VAL A 143 -5.14 6.64 0.78
N SER A 144 -5.54 7.25 1.90
CA SER A 144 -6.51 6.68 2.83
C SER A 144 -7.45 7.74 3.39
N ARG A 145 -8.73 7.40 3.48
CA ARG A 145 -9.73 8.18 4.23
C ARG A 145 -9.54 8.06 5.75
N PHE A 146 -8.87 7.00 6.20
CA PHE A 146 -8.59 6.73 7.60
C PHE A 146 -7.17 7.15 8.00
N PRO A 147 -6.92 7.48 9.29
CA PRO A 147 -5.60 7.86 9.76
C PRO A 147 -4.52 6.79 9.50
N ILE A 148 -3.43 7.20 8.87
CA ILE A 148 -2.20 6.42 8.76
C ILE A 148 -1.40 6.63 10.05
N LEU A 149 -1.19 5.56 10.80
CA LEU A 149 -0.46 5.54 12.08
C LEU A 149 1.06 5.42 11.89
N ASP A 150 1.46 4.68 10.86
CA ASP A 150 2.86 4.48 10.49
C ASP A 150 2.99 4.29 8.99
N CYS A 151 4.11 4.72 8.43
CA CYS A 151 4.41 4.68 7.01
C CYS A 151 5.88 4.30 6.80
N SER A 152 6.14 3.23 6.07
CA SER A 152 7.50 2.76 5.77
C SER A 152 7.61 2.18 4.36
N ASN A 153 8.85 2.04 3.89
CA ASN A 153 9.16 1.41 2.61
C ASN A 153 10.29 0.39 2.80
N THR A 154 10.11 -0.81 2.24
CA THR A 154 11.20 -1.78 2.10
C THR A 154 11.64 -1.83 0.64
N LEU A 155 12.88 -1.46 0.36
CA LEU A 155 13.46 -1.62 -0.97
C LEU A 155 13.61 -3.11 -1.28
N LEU A 156 13.01 -3.55 -2.37
CA LEU A 156 13.01 -4.95 -2.76
C LEU A 156 14.30 -5.31 -3.54
N PRO A 157 14.72 -6.58 -3.52
CA PRO A 157 15.90 -7.03 -4.26
C PRO A 157 15.81 -6.73 -5.75
N ARG A 158 16.98 -6.46 -6.36
CA ARG A 158 17.14 -6.27 -7.81
C ARG A 158 18.48 -6.82 -8.28
N THR A 159 18.53 -7.23 -9.55
CA THR A 159 19.79 -7.65 -10.18
C THR A 159 20.49 -6.45 -10.81
N GLY A 160 21.79 -6.28 -10.50
CA GLY A 160 22.61 -5.22 -11.09
C GLY A 160 22.04 -3.83 -10.89
N ASN A 161 21.88 -3.08 -11.99
CA ASN A 161 21.35 -1.72 -12.00
C ASN A 161 19.89 -1.65 -12.48
N ASN A 162 19.15 -2.77 -12.43
CA ASN A 162 17.72 -2.75 -12.74
C ASN A 162 16.99 -1.71 -11.88
N GLU A 163 15.84 -1.23 -12.35
CA GLU A 163 15.08 -0.20 -11.61
C GLU A 163 14.77 -0.66 -10.18
N GLN A 164 15.04 0.19 -9.20
CA GLN A 164 14.77 -0.11 -7.81
C GLN A 164 13.25 -0.18 -7.58
N ARG A 165 12.78 -1.26 -6.94
CA ARG A 165 11.38 -1.43 -6.53
C ARG A 165 11.26 -1.42 -5.01
N GLY A 166 10.05 -1.29 -4.51
CA GLY A 166 9.78 -1.27 -3.07
C GLY A 166 8.42 -1.83 -2.69
N LEU A 167 8.28 -2.08 -1.40
CA LEU A 167 7.06 -2.47 -0.72
C LEU A 167 6.72 -1.37 0.29
N THR A 168 5.77 -0.53 -0.06
CA THR A 168 5.23 0.48 0.86
C THR A 168 4.30 -0.20 1.85
N LEU A 169 4.47 0.10 3.14
CA LEU A 169 3.57 -0.30 4.21
C LEU A 169 2.97 0.95 4.86
N ALA A 170 1.64 1.03 4.85
CA ALA A 170 0.88 1.92 5.72
C ALA A 170 0.17 1.11 6.81
N VAL A 171 0.38 1.44 8.08
CA VAL A 171 -0.44 0.95 9.18
C VAL A 171 -1.62 1.90 9.35
N ILE A 172 -2.83 1.46 9.03
CA ILE A 172 -4.02 2.30 8.91
C ILE A 172 -5.01 1.99 10.03
N ASN A 173 -5.50 3.01 10.73
CA ASN A 173 -6.52 2.84 11.76
C ASN A 173 -7.94 2.84 11.16
N VAL A 174 -8.44 1.67 10.78
CA VAL A 174 -9.79 1.51 10.25
C VAL A 174 -10.77 1.40 11.41
N ASN A 175 -11.31 2.55 11.85
CA ASN A 175 -12.33 2.65 12.91
C ASN A 175 -11.92 1.94 14.22
N GLY A 176 -10.67 2.07 14.65
CA GLY A 176 -10.11 1.45 15.85
C GLY A 176 -9.41 0.10 15.64
N VAL A 177 -9.39 -0.43 14.42
CA VAL A 177 -8.70 -1.68 14.08
C VAL A 177 -7.50 -1.36 13.19
N PRO A 178 -6.26 -1.72 13.60
CA PRO A 178 -5.08 -1.52 12.77
C PRO A 178 -5.09 -2.50 11.58
N LEU A 179 -4.97 -1.96 10.38
CA LEU A 179 -4.80 -2.67 9.12
C LEU A 179 -3.39 -2.42 8.60
N GLN A 180 -2.68 -3.49 8.23
CA GLN A 180 -1.42 -3.38 7.49
C GLN A 180 -1.74 -3.38 5.99
N PHE A 181 -1.53 -2.24 5.32
CA PHE A 181 -1.83 -2.09 3.90
C PHE A 181 -0.53 -1.94 3.12
N TYR A 182 -0.31 -2.85 2.18
CA TYR A 182 0.90 -2.96 1.40
C TYR A 182 0.63 -2.60 -0.06
N ASN A 183 1.50 -1.77 -0.63
CA ASN A 183 1.48 -1.36 -2.02
C ASN A 183 2.84 -1.61 -2.66
N THR A 184 2.87 -2.22 -3.84
CA THR A 184 4.10 -2.49 -4.59
C THR A 184 3.94 -2.31 -6.10
N HIS A 185 5.06 -2.18 -6.79
CA HIS A 185 5.16 -2.26 -8.23
C HIS A 185 6.38 -3.11 -8.55
N LEU A 186 6.17 -4.37 -8.98
CA LEU A 186 7.26 -5.30 -9.23
C LEU A 186 7.94 -5.04 -10.57
N HIS A 187 9.10 -5.66 -10.78
CA HIS A 187 9.87 -5.44 -12.00
C HIS A 187 9.06 -5.78 -13.26
N HIS A 188 8.99 -4.81 -14.19
CA HIS A 188 8.24 -4.90 -15.44
C HIS A 188 8.59 -6.12 -16.32
N THR A 189 9.86 -6.29 -16.69
CA THR A 189 10.24 -7.31 -17.69
C THR A 189 11.09 -8.47 -17.15
N ALA A 190 11.75 -8.33 -16.00
CA ALA A 190 12.66 -9.35 -15.48
C ALA A 190 11.96 -10.30 -14.49
N ALA A 191 11.49 -11.45 -14.99
CA ALA A 191 10.89 -12.50 -14.16
C ALA A 191 11.81 -12.99 -13.00
N PRO A 192 13.14 -13.14 -13.18
CA PRO A 192 14.02 -13.50 -12.06
C PRO A 192 14.01 -12.48 -10.93
N ASP A 193 14.00 -11.17 -11.25
CA ASP A 193 13.91 -10.12 -10.25
C ASP A 193 12.55 -10.17 -9.54
N ARG A 194 11.45 -10.38 -10.27
CA ARG A 194 10.14 -10.57 -9.63
C ARG A 194 10.15 -11.75 -8.65
N GLY A 195 10.80 -12.86 -8.99
CA GLY A 195 10.94 -14.00 -8.08
C GLY A 195 11.64 -13.65 -6.77
N LEU A 196 12.75 -12.90 -6.83
CA LEU A 196 13.44 -12.42 -5.62
C LEU A 196 12.56 -11.43 -4.83
N GLN A 197 11.81 -10.58 -5.53
CA GLN A 197 10.95 -9.57 -4.92
C GLN A 197 9.75 -10.19 -4.21
N THR A 198 9.09 -11.18 -4.80
CA THR A 198 7.96 -11.87 -4.18
C THR A 198 8.41 -12.78 -3.04
N GLU A 199 9.60 -13.39 -3.13
CA GLU A 199 10.22 -14.12 -2.02
C GLU A 199 10.46 -13.20 -0.82
N GLU A 200 11.08 -12.03 -1.03
CA GLU A 200 11.27 -11.02 0.03
C GLU A 200 9.93 -10.56 0.63
N ILE A 201 8.91 -10.31 -0.20
CA ILE A 201 7.56 -9.97 0.29
C ILE A 201 7.01 -11.11 1.16
N GLY A 202 7.19 -12.36 0.75
CA GLY A 202 6.78 -13.54 1.53
C GLY A 202 7.48 -13.60 2.89
N ASP A 203 8.79 -13.39 2.93
CA ASP A 203 9.58 -13.39 4.15
C ASP A 203 9.16 -12.26 5.10
N ILE A 204 8.89 -11.06 4.56
CA ILE A 204 8.32 -9.95 5.33
C ILE A 204 6.97 -10.33 5.94
N MET A 205 6.11 -11.02 5.18
CA MET A 205 4.80 -11.43 5.68
C MET A 205 4.89 -12.48 6.80
N ASP A 206 5.88 -13.36 6.77
CA ASP A 206 6.06 -14.40 7.78
C ASP A 206 6.45 -13.83 9.16
N VAL A 207 7.16 -12.69 9.17
CA VAL A 207 7.59 -12.02 10.41
C VAL A 207 6.71 -10.82 10.78
N ALA A 208 5.82 -10.39 9.89
CA ALA A 208 4.92 -9.27 10.12
C ALA A 208 3.98 -9.54 11.30
N PRO A 209 3.66 -8.54 12.14
CA PRO A 209 2.76 -8.70 13.28
C PRO A 209 1.42 -9.33 12.88
N ALA A 210 0.85 -10.17 13.74
CA ALA A 210 -0.48 -10.74 13.52
C ALA A 210 -1.55 -9.65 13.32
N GLY A 211 -2.59 -9.95 12.55
CA GLY A 211 -3.68 -9.01 12.24
C GLY A 211 -3.98 -8.93 10.74
N SER A 212 -4.96 -8.08 10.39
CA SER A 212 -5.43 -7.89 9.03
C SER A 212 -4.33 -7.31 8.13
N LYS A 213 -4.13 -7.92 6.98
CA LYS A 213 -3.17 -7.51 5.95
C LYS A 213 -3.88 -7.43 4.60
N VAL A 214 -3.59 -6.40 3.84
CA VAL A 214 -3.97 -6.28 2.42
C VAL A 214 -2.69 -5.99 1.66
N LEU A 215 -2.41 -6.79 0.63
CA LEU A 215 -1.34 -6.55 -0.32
C LEU A 215 -1.96 -6.31 -1.69
N MET A 216 -1.53 -5.25 -2.35
CA MET A 216 -1.93 -4.94 -3.71
C MET A 216 -0.81 -4.23 -4.46
N GLY A 217 -0.99 -4.09 -5.76
CA GLY A 217 -0.01 -3.44 -6.61
C GLY A 217 -0.05 -3.96 -8.04
N ASP A 218 0.84 -3.42 -8.84
CA ASP A 218 1.16 -3.96 -10.16
C ASP A 218 2.28 -5.00 -10.01
N PHE A 219 1.91 -6.29 -10.07
CA PHE A 219 2.89 -7.38 -9.95
C PHE A 219 3.64 -7.66 -11.26
N ASN A 220 3.26 -7.06 -12.39
CA ASN A 220 3.86 -7.33 -13.70
C ASN A 220 3.97 -8.84 -14.05
N ALA A 221 3.06 -9.63 -13.49
CA ALA A 221 3.03 -11.08 -13.63
C ALA A 221 1.58 -11.54 -13.69
N ILE A 222 1.31 -12.53 -14.53
CA ILE A 222 0.01 -13.21 -14.52
C ILE A 222 -0.13 -14.06 -13.25
N PRO A 223 -1.36 -14.30 -12.75
CA PRO A 223 -1.56 -15.05 -11.50
C PRO A 223 -0.96 -16.45 -11.47
N THR A 224 -0.80 -17.10 -12.63
CA THR A 224 -0.20 -18.45 -12.75
C THR A 224 1.32 -18.45 -12.90
N ALA A 225 1.96 -17.29 -12.89
CA ALA A 225 3.41 -17.19 -13.05
C ALA A 225 4.12 -17.80 -11.83
N PRO A 226 5.19 -18.61 -12.00
CA PRO A 226 5.89 -19.24 -10.89
C PRO A 226 6.39 -18.25 -9.84
N GLU A 227 6.82 -17.06 -10.26
CA GLU A 227 7.25 -16.00 -9.35
C GLU A 227 6.15 -15.50 -8.42
N MET A 228 4.86 -15.75 -8.68
CA MET A 228 3.78 -15.34 -7.77
C MET A 228 3.56 -16.32 -6.61
N ALA A 229 4.16 -17.51 -6.64
CA ALA A 229 3.95 -18.55 -5.64
C ALA A 229 4.22 -18.09 -4.18
N PRO A 230 5.26 -17.30 -3.87
CA PRO A 230 5.49 -16.82 -2.51
C PRO A 230 4.36 -15.94 -1.95
N ILE A 231 3.74 -15.11 -2.79
CA ILE A 231 2.60 -14.26 -2.40
C ILE A 231 1.34 -15.11 -2.23
N LEU A 232 1.03 -15.96 -3.22
CA LEU A 232 -0.19 -16.77 -3.24
C LEU A 232 -0.21 -17.85 -2.14
N ALA A 233 0.94 -18.22 -1.58
CA ALA A 233 1.02 -19.08 -0.41
C ALA A 233 0.50 -18.41 0.89
N ARG A 234 0.41 -17.07 0.92
CA ARG A 234 0.15 -16.28 2.14
C ARG A 234 -1.11 -15.41 2.04
N PHE A 235 -1.51 -15.06 0.82
CA PHE A 235 -2.68 -14.24 0.56
C PHE A 235 -3.74 -14.99 -0.22
N LEU A 236 -4.99 -14.61 0.04
CA LEU A 236 -6.12 -14.99 -0.79
C LEU A 236 -6.26 -13.97 -1.93
N ASP A 237 -6.25 -14.44 -3.16
CA ASP A 237 -6.55 -13.59 -4.33
C ASP A 237 -8.04 -13.21 -4.32
N THR A 238 -8.32 -11.94 -4.03
CA THR A 238 -9.68 -11.42 -3.90
C THR A 238 -10.43 -11.44 -5.22
N TRP A 239 -9.75 -11.28 -6.35
CA TRP A 239 -10.36 -11.33 -7.67
C TRP A 239 -10.79 -12.77 -8.01
N ALA A 240 -9.91 -13.73 -7.74
CA ALA A 240 -10.21 -15.15 -7.94
C ALA A 240 -11.40 -15.62 -7.07
N VAL A 241 -11.56 -15.07 -5.86
CA VAL A 241 -12.66 -15.40 -4.95
C VAL A 241 -13.96 -14.68 -5.31
N ALA A 242 -13.89 -13.41 -5.70
CA ALA A 242 -15.06 -12.61 -6.05
C ALA A 242 -15.74 -13.11 -7.34
N GLY A 243 -14.97 -13.68 -8.28
CA GLY A 243 -15.48 -14.24 -9.53
C GLY A 243 -15.65 -13.19 -10.63
N ILE A 244 -16.77 -13.24 -11.36
CA ILE A 244 -17.01 -12.34 -12.49
C ILE A 244 -17.25 -10.92 -11.93
N PRO A 245 -16.55 -9.88 -12.46
CA PRO A 245 -16.77 -8.50 -12.06
C PRO A 245 -18.24 -8.09 -12.15
N THR A 246 -18.67 -7.28 -11.21
CA THR A 246 -20.05 -6.76 -11.15
C THR A 246 -20.00 -5.23 -11.18
N PRO A 247 -21.10 -4.53 -11.48
CA PRO A 247 -21.11 -3.06 -11.38
C PRO A 247 -20.68 -2.51 -10.00
N ASP A 248 -20.91 -3.27 -8.93
CA ASP A 248 -20.55 -2.91 -7.55
C ASP A 248 -19.11 -3.33 -7.16
N ASN A 249 -18.48 -4.20 -7.97
CA ASN A 249 -17.09 -4.62 -7.86
C ASN A 249 -16.50 -4.77 -9.29
N PRO A 250 -16.26 -3.62 -9.97
CA PRO A 250 -15.89 -3.57 -11.38
C PRO A 250 -14.45 -4.02 -11.66
#